data_AF-A0A944HQC6-F1
#
_entry.id   AF-A0A944HQC6-F1
#
_cell.length_a   1.000
_cell.length_b   1.000
_cell.length_c   1.000
_cell.angle_alpha   90.00
_cell.angle_beta   90.00
_cell.angle_gamma   90.00
#
_symmetry.space_group_name_H-M   'P 1'
#
loop_
_entity.id
_entity.type
_entity.pdbx_description
1 polymer ?
#
loop_
_entity_poly.entity_id
_entity_poly.type
_entity_poly.pdbx_seq_one_letter_code
_entity_poly.pdbx_strand_id
1 'polypeptide(L)'
;MGIRVVVLVVSGDTGPAGRELVADLARGYNAGDLHRAQAFQRLVGRAAEAYGIALHDADDGDLDTANEAMSRALEAVAQGFAASALEGVAQDEVLGLSAEQKLRMGELAAGLDLETAEFLRGT
;
A
#
# COMPACT_ATOMS: atom_id res chain seq x y z
N MET A 1 -20.92 5.79 2.99
CA MET A 1 -20.27 4.73 3.80
C MET A 1 -18.86 4.58 3.27
N GLY A 2 -17.84 5.06 4.00
CA GLY A 2 -16.44 4.97 3.58
C GLY A 2 -15.77 3.78 4.24
N ILE A 3 -15.19 2.88 3.46
CA ILE A 3 -14.46 1.71 3.93
C ILE A 3 -13.14 2.21 4.54
N ARG A 4 -12.97 2.04 5.86
CA ARG A 4 -11.71 2.29 6.56
C ARG A 4 -10.87 1.02 6.51
N VAL A 5 -10.02 0.90 5.50
CA VAL A 5 -9.01 -0.17 5.46
C VAL A 5 -7.82 0.30 6.30
N VAL A 6 -7.73 -0.17 7.54
CA VAL A 6 -6.55 0.03 8.39
C VAL A 6 -5.51 -1.01 7.98
N VAL A 7 -4.57 -0.61 7.13
CA VAL A 7 -3.38 -1.43 6.84
C VAL A 7 -2.46 -1.34 8.06
N LEU A 8 -2.47 -2.39 8.88
CA LEU A 8 -1.64 -2.52 10.07
C LEU A 8 -0.33 -3.20 9.66
N VAL A 9 0.67 -2.42 9.24
CA VAL A 9 2.02 -2.95 9.01
C VAL A 9 2.71 -3.15 10.37
N VAL A 10 3.20 -4.37 10.55
CA VAL A 10 3.65 -4.99 11.80
C VAL A 10 5.06 -4.53 12.23
N SER A 11 5.16 -4.22 13.54
CA SER A 11 6.27 -4.42 14.48
C SER A 11 7.73 -4.20 14.05
N GLY A 12 8.36 -3.19 14.65
CA GLY A 12 9.83 -3.02 14.74
C GLY A 12 10.22 -1.60 15.15
N ASP A 13 10.17 -1.31 16.47
CA ASP A 13 10.76 -0.13 17.13
C ASP A 13 10.62 1.24 16.42
N THR A 14 9.41 1.59 15.99
CA THR A 14 9.10 2.99 15.68
C THR A 14 8.86 3.73 16.99
N GLY A 15 9.78 4.65 17.34
CA GLY A 15 9.58 5.60 18.42
C GLY A 15 8.26 6.36 18.28
N PRO A 16 7.81 7.09 19.32
CA PRO A 16 6.50 7.74 19.34
C PRO A 16 6.20 8.58 18.08
N ALA A 17 7.22 9.26 17.52
CA ALA A 17 7.11 10.01 16.26
C ALA A 17 6.86 9.11 15.03
N GLY A 18 7.46 7.92 14.96
CA GLY A 18 7.23 6.98 13.85
C GLY A 18 5.83 6.37 13.89
N ARG A 19 5.27 6.14 15.09
CA ARG A 19 3.88 5.68 15.24
C ARG A 19 2.88 6.76 14.87
N GLU A 20 3.15 8.01 15.22
CA GLU A 20 2.33 9.15 14.85
C GLU A 20 2.34 9.37 13.33
N LEU A 21 3.52 9.30 12.71
CA LEU A 21 3.65 9.36 11.24
C LEU A 21 2.88 8.23 10.54
N VAL A 22 2.99 6.98 11.01
CA VAL A 22 2.24 5.84 10.43
C VAL A 22 0.73 6.03 10.62
N ALA A 23 0.32 6.51 11.79
CA ALA A 23 -1.08 6.76 12.07
C ALA A 23 -1.63 7.94 11.25
N ASP A 24 -0.82 8.96 10.97
CA ASP A 24 -1.16 10.08 10.09
C ASP A 24 -1.10 9.70 8.61
N LEU A 25 -0.23 8.76 8.20
CA LEU A 25 -0.23 8.20 6.85
C LEU A 25 -1.48 7.35 6.61
N ALA A 26 -1.87 6.52 7.61
CA ALA A 26 -3.08 5.72 7.58
C ALA A 26 -4.36 6.57 7.71
N ARG A 27 -4.34 7.68 8.45
CA ARG A 27 -5.42 8.67 8.53
C ARG A 27 -5.41 9.63 7.34
N GLY A 28 -4.27 9.78 6.67
CA GLY A 28 -3.98 10.60 5.51
C GLY A 28 -4.61 10.07 4.22
N TYR A 29 -5.73 9.36 4.32
CA TYR A 29 -6.71 9.30 3.25
C TYR A 29 -7.29 10.72 3.07
N ASN A 30 -6.50 11.58 2.43
CA ASN A 30 -6.96 12.88 2.00
C ASN A 30 -7.78 12.67 0.73
N ALA A 31 -9.10 12.73 0.85
CA ALA A 31 -10.01 12.68 -0.29
C ALA A 31 -9.73 13.79 -1.35
N GLY A 32 -8.86 14.76 -1.04
CA GLY A 32 -8.38 15.78 -1.97
C GLY A 32 -7.29 15.30 -2.97
N ASP A 33 -6.60 14.18 -2.71
CA ASP A 33 -5.65 13.60 -3.67
C ASP A 33 -6.30 12.41 -4.38
N LEU A 34 -7.12 12.75 -5.40
CA LEU A 34 -7.83 11.79 -6.25
C LEU A 34 -6.91 10.73 -6.85
N HIS A 35 -5.65 11.08 -7.10
CA HIS A 35 -4.68 10.20 -7.76
C HIS A 35 -4.18 9.10 -6.82
N ARG A 36 -3.84 9.46 -5.57
CA ARG A 36 -3.53 8.47 -4.52
C ARG A 36 -4.73 7.61 -4.17
N ALA A 37 -5.93 8.18 -4.11
CA ALA A 37 -7.15 7.42 -3.86
C ALA A 37 -7.40 6.37 -4.95
N GLN A 38 -7.15 6.71 -6.22
CA GLN A 38 -7.25 5.78 -7.35
C GLN A 38 -6.16 4.70 -7.30
N ALA A 39 -4.92 5.05 -6.98
CA ALA A 39 -3.83 4.08 -6.83
C ALA A 39 -4.16 3.03 -5.76
N PHE A 40 -4.70 3.49 -4.63
CA PHE A 40 -5.16 2.62 -3.56
C PHE A 40 -6.31 1.70 -4.00
N GLN A 41 -7.29 2.23 -4.75
CA GLN A 41 -8.39 1.42 -5.28
C GLN A 41 -7.89 0.34 -6.26
N ARG A 42 -6.88 0.64 -7.09
CA ARG A 42 -6.27 -0.37 -7.98
C ARG A 42 -5.59 -1.49 -7.19
N LEU A 43 -4.88 -1.14 -6.11
CA LEU A 43 -4.27 -2.13 -5.21
C LEU A 43 -5.33 -3.00 -4.53
N VAL A 44 -6.41 -2.40 -4.02
CA VAL A 44 -7.53 -3.14 -3.43
C VAL A 44 -8.20 -4.05 -4.46
N GLY A 45 -8.37 -3.59 -5.71
CA GLY A 45 -8.87 -4.40 -6.81
C GLY A 45 -7.99 -5.63 -7.09
N ARG A 46 -6.67 -5.44 -7.17
CA ARG A 46 -5.69 -6.53 -7.32
C ARG A 46 -5.75 -7.53 -6.16
N ALA A 47 -5.90 -7.04 -4.92
CA ALA A 47 -6.04 -7.91 -3.75
C ALA A 47 -7.33 -8.74 -3.81
N ALA A 48 -8.45 -8.13 -4.20
CA ALA A 48 -9.73 -8.84 -4.33
C ALA A 48 -9.69 -9.90 -5.44
N GLU A 49 -9.02 -9.61 -6.56
CA GLU A 49 -8.81 -10.57 -7.65
C GLU A 49 -7.93 -11.74 -7.19
N ALA A 50 -6.79 -11.46 -6.56
CA ALA A 50 -5.89 -12.49 -6.02
C ALA A 50 -6.59 -13.35 -4.96
N TYR A 51 -7.43 -12.75 -4.11
CA TYR A 51 -8.26 -13.47 -3.15
C TYR A 51 -9.27 -14.38 -3.84
N GLY A 52 -9.98 -13.88 -4.86
CA GLY A 52 -10.94 -14.66 -5.61
C GLY A 52 -10.33 -15.86 -6.33
N ILE A 53 -9.14 -15.68 -6.92
CA ILE A 53 -8.37 -16.77 -7.54
C ILE A 53 -7.95 -17.80 -6.48
N ALA A 54 -7.34 -17.34 -5.38
CA ALA A 54 -6.86 -18.24 -4.34
C ALA A 54 -8.00 -18.98 -3.62
N LEU A 55 -9.19 -18.38 -3.52
CA LEU A 55 -10.38 -19.03 -2.99
C LEU A 55 -11.01 -20.00 -4.00
N HIS A 56 -10.90 -19.74 -5.31
CA HIS A 56 -11.40 -20.64 -6.34
C HIS A 56 -10.54 -21.91 -6.49
N ASP A 57 -9.22 -21.79 -6.31
CA ASP A 57 -8.26 -22.91 -6.34
C ASP A 57 -8.35 -23.78 -5.06
N ALA A 58 -9.17 -23.37 -4.12
CA ALA A 58 -9.31 -23.92 -2.79
C ALA A 58 -10.60 -24.77 -2.70
N ASP A 59 -10.48 -26.05 -2.35
CA ASP A 59 -11.63 -26.93 -2.18
C ASP A 59 -12.44 -26.56 -0.91
N ASP A 60 -13.77 -26.60 -1.02
CA ASP A 60 -14.71 -25.80 -0.22
C ASP A 60 -14.69 -26.05 1.31
N GLY A 61 -14.72 -24.95 2.08
CA GLY A 61 -15.40 -24.88 3.39
C GLY A 61 -14.54 -24.70 4.64
N ASP A 62 -13.21 -24.75 4.51
CA ASP A 62 -12.29 -24.60 5.65
C ASP A 62 -11.90 -23.13 5.89
N LEU A 63 -11.94 -22.72 7.16
CA LEU A 63 -11.44 -21.41 7.61
C LEU A 63 -9.95 -21.24 7.32
N ASP A 64 -9.18 -22.32 7.39
CA ASP A 64 -7.74 -22.29 7.11
C ASP A 64 -7.47 -21.94 5.64
N THR A 65 -8.30 -22.45 4.74
CA THR A 65 -8.24 -22.16 3.31
C THR A 65 -8.59 -20.70 2.98
N ALA A 66 -9.61 -20.14 3.65
CA ALA A 66 -9.93 -18.72 3.51
C ALA A 66 -8.79 -17.82 4.04
N ASN A 67 -8.13 -18.23 5.12
CA ASN A 67 -6.96 -17.52 5.67
C ASN A 67 -5.75 -17.58 4.73
N GLU A 68 -5.50 -18.72 4.07
CA GLU A 68 -4.43 -18.84 3.09
C GLU A 68 -4.70 -17.97 1.85
N ALA A 69 -5.94 -18.00 1.34
CA ALA A 69 -6.35 -17.15 0.22
C ALA A 69 -6.19 -15.67 0.55
N MET A 70 -6.55 -15.25 1.77
CA MET A 70 -6.34 -13.88 2.25
C MET A 70 -4.85 -13.54 2.37
N SER A 71 -4.03 -14.47 2.86
CA SER A 71 -2.58 -14.24 2.98
C SER A 71 -1.94 -14.05 1.60
N ARG A 72 -2.29 -14.89 0.62
CA ARG A 72 -1.81 -14.73 -0.76
C ARG A 72 -2.27 -13.44 -1.42
N ALA A 73 -3.52 -13.06 -1.17
CA ALA A 73 -4.06 -11.79 -1.65
C ALA A 73 -3.27 -10.59 -1.09
N LEU A 74 -2.90 -10.63 0.20
CA LEU A 74 -2.07 -9.61 0.83
C LEU A 74 -0.64 -9.61 0.30
N GLU A 75 -0.03 -10.78 0.14
CA GLU A 75 1.31 -10.92 -0.43
C GLU A 75 1.39 -10.35 -1.85
N ALA A 76 0.37 -10.59 -2.67
CA ALA A 76 0.30 -10.10 -4.05
C ALA A 76 0.29 -8.57 -4.17
N VAL A 77 -0.16 -7.85 -3.12
CA VAL A 77 -0.27 -6.38 -3.13
C VAL A 77 0.68 -5.68 -2.17
N ALA A 78 1.40 -6.44 -1.32
CA ALA A 78 2.30 -5.89 -0.30
C ALA A 78 3.36 -4.97 -0.90
N GLN A 79 3.95 -5.37 -2.04
CA GLN A 79 4.95 -4.56 -2.73
C GLN A 79 4.37 -3.26 -3.28
N GLY A 80 3.16 -3.30 -3.84
CA GLY A 80 2.46 -2.11 -4.32
C GLY A 80 2.07 -1.14 -3.20
N PHE A 81 1.67 -1.64 -2.04
CA PHE A 81 1.48 -0.78 -0.85
C PHE A 81 2.78 -0.13 -0.39
N ALA A 82 3.89 -0.89 -0.37
CA ALA A 82 5.19 -0.35 -0.01
C ALA A 82 5.67 0.71 -1.01
N ALA A 83 5.49 0.48 -2.31
CA ALA A 83 5.77 1.46 -3.36
C ALA A 83 4.94 2.74 -3.17
N SER A 84 3.65 2.61 -2.92
CA SER A 84 2.75 3.74 -2.68
C SER A 84 3.14 4.56 -1.43
N ALA A 85 3.57 3.89 -0.36
CA ALA A 85 4.04 4.56 0.85
C ALA A 85 5.33 5.35 0.59
N LEU A 86 6.28 4.79 -0.16
CA LEU A 86 7.53 5.48 -0.52
C LEU A 86 7.27 6.71 -1.39
N GLU A 87 6.38 6.62 -2.39
CA GLU A 87 5.94 7.78 -3.17
C GLU A 87 5.27 8.83 -2.28
N GLY A 88 4.47 8.39 -1.31
CA GLY A 88 3.83 9.27 -0.36
C GLY A 88 4.82 10.07 0.49
N VAL A 89 5.85 9.41 1.01
CA VAL A 89 6.95 10.01 1.76
C VAL A 89 7.77 10.96 0.88
N ALA A 90 8.07 10.58 -0.37
CA ALA A 90 8.84 11.41 -1.29
C ALA A 90 8.14 12.75 -1.61
N GLN A 91 6.80 12.75 -1.63
CA GLN A 91 5.98 13.92 -1.91
C GLN A 91 5.64 14.76 -0.67
N ASP A 92 5.95 14.31 0.54
CA ASP A 92 5.69 15.07 1.75
C ASP A 92 6.73 16.19 1.94
N GLU A 93 6.31 17.42 1.70
CA GLU A 93 7.16 18.60 1.83
C GLU A 93 7.59 18.88 3.28
N VAL A 94 6.82 18.43 4.27
CA VAL A 94 7.13 18.62 5.71
C VAL A 94 8.42 17.88 6.09
N LEU A 95 8.70 16.77 5.42
CA LEU A 95 9.90 15.97 5.67
C LEU A 95 11.19 16.64 5.17
N GLY A 96 11.09 17.71 4.37
CA GLY A 96 12.25 18.48 3.92
C GLY A 96 13.27 17.68 3.12
N LEU A 97 12.83 16.62 2.43
CA LEU A 97 13.72 15.72 1.68
C LEU A 97 14.42 16.45 0.54
N SER A 98 15.71 16.17 0.36
CA SER A 98 16.48 16.65 -0.78
C SER A 98 15.98 16.06 -2.10
N ALA A 99 16.29 16.70 -3.22
CA ALA A 99 15.94 16.19 -4.55
C ALA A 99 16.51 14.77 -4.79
N GLU A 100 17.73 14.50 -4.33
CA GLU A 100 18.37 13.18 -4.43
C GLU A 100 17.64 12.13 -3.58
N GLN A 101 17.20 12.50 -2.36
CA GLN A 101 16.43 11.60 -1.49
C GLN A 101 15.06 11.27 -2.09
N LYS A 102 14.38 12.27 -2.67
CA LYS A 102 13.11 12.07 -3.37
C LYS A 102 13.27 11.16 -4.59
N LEU A 103 14.31 11.40 -5.40
CA LEU A 103 14.64 10.54 -6.54
C LEU A 103 14.91 9.10 -6.09
N ARG A 104 15.71 8.92 -5.03
CA ARG A 104 16.04 7.60 -4.50
C ARG A 104 14.82 6.85 -3.97
N MET A 105 13.92 7.54 -3.26
CA MET A 105 12.64 6.96 -2.83
C MET A 105 11.81 6.51 -4.03
N GLY A 106 11.79 7.31 -5.09
CA GLY A 106 11.12 6.95 -6.32
C GLY A 106 11.71 5.74 -7.03
N GLU A 107 13.03 5.61 -7.09
CA GLU A 107 13.70 4.41 -7.64
C GLU A 107 13.34 3.16 -6.84
N LEU A 108 13.30 3.28 -5.51
CA LEU A 108 12.92 2.17 -4.62
C LEU A 108 11.45 1.78 -4.81
N ALA A 109 10.55 2.76 -4.96
CA ALA A 109 9.14 2.51 -5.24
C ALA A 109 8.94 1.77 -6.56
N ALA A 110 9.60 2.22 -7.63
CA ALA A 110 9.55 1.56 -8.94
C ALA A 110 10.17 0.16 -8.91
N GLY A 111 11.20 -0.07 -8.08
CA GLY A 111 11.80 -1.39 -7.87
C GLY A 111 10.90 -2.37 -7.11
N LEU A 112 9.94 -1.87 -6.32
CA LEU A 112 8.96 -2.68 -5.61
C LEU A 112 7.75 -3.00 -6.49
N ASP A 113 7.15 -1.98 -7.11
CA ASP A 113 6.00 -2.13 -7.99
C ASP A 113 5.98 -0.97 -8.99
N LEU A 114 6.49 -1.25 -10.19
CA LEU A 114 6.62 -0.26 -11.26
C LEU A 114 5.25 0.30 -11.67
N GLU A 115 4.23 -0.55 -11.84
CA GLU A 115 2.89 -0.11 -12.24
C GLU A 115 2.32 0.91 -11.25
N THR A 116 2.49 0.66 -9.95
CA THR A 116 2.01 1.56 -8.90
C THR A 116 2.79 2.87 -8.88
N ALA A 117 4.11 2.81 -9.04
CA ALA A 117 4.96 4.01 -9.05
C ALA A 117 4.70 4.90 -10.27
N GLU A 118 4.60 4.31 -11.47
CA GLU A 118 4.25 5.01 -12.71
C GLU A 118 2.87 5.63 -12.60
N PHE A 119 1.89 4.85 -12.14
CA PHE A 119 0.54 5.34 -11.92
C PHE A 119 0.56 6.56 -11.01
N LEU A 120 1.20 6.51 -9.84
CA LEU A 120 1.24 7.62 -8.87
C LEU A 120 1.96 8.88 -9.38
N ARG A 121 2.87 8.75 -10.34
CA ARG A 121 3.55 9.89 -10.99
C ARG A 121 2.78 10.45 -12.19
N GLY A 122 1.78 9.72 -12.68
CA GLY A 122 0.99 10.12 -13.85
C GLY A 122 1.75 9.98 -15.17
N THR A 123 2.73 9.08 -15.22
CA THR A 123 3.54 8.73 -16.41
C THR A 123 3.21 7.32 -16.83
#